data_AF-A0A1H7J0D9-F1
#
_entry.id   AF-A0A1H7J0D9-F1
#
_cell.length_a   1.000
_cell.length_b   1.000
_cell.length_c   1.000
_cell.angle_alpha   90.00
_cell.angle_beta   90.00
_cell.angle_gamma   90.00
#
_symmetry.space_group_name_H-M   'P 1'
#
loop_
_entity.id
_entity.type
_entity.pdbx_description
1 polymer ?
#
loop_
_entity_poly.entity_id
_entity_poly.type
_entity_poly.pdbx_seq_one_letter_code
_entity_poly.pdbx_strand_id
1 'polypeptide(L)'
;MAKAGRTLAEAHLRRQVPDKKLRPDYPFGCKRVLLSNDYYPTLMRSNVELITAPIDRIDAAGIVSRDGRRREVDAVVCATGFDVNTLYPLYVV
;
A
#
# COMPACT_ATOMS: atom_id res chain seq x y z
N MET A 1 25.09 -6.83 1.08
CA MET A 1 23.78 -7.22 1.65
C MET A 1 22.60 -6.49 0.98
N ALA A 2 22.52 -5.15 1.03
CA ALA A 2 21.37 -4.38 0.50
C ALA A 2 21.05 -4.61 -0.99
N LYS A 3 22.07 -4.69 -1.86
CA LYS A 3 21.88 -4.94 -3.30
C LYS A 3 21.31 -6.34 -3.57
N ALA A 4 21.82 -7.36 -2.89
CA ALA A 4 21.34 -8.74 -3.02
C ALA A 4 19.88 -8.87 -2.51
N GLY A 5 19.57 -8.24 -1.36
CA GLY A 5 18.20 -8.19 -0.83
C GLY A 5 17.22 -7.52 -1.79
N ARG A 6 17.60 -6.37 -2.37
CA ARG A 6 16.80 -5.70 -3.40
C ARG A 6 16.51 -6.60 -4.60
N THR A 7 17.54 -7.25 -5.15
CA THR A 7 17.38 -8.13 -6.31
C THR A 7 16.40 -9.28 -6.03
N LEU A 8 16.51 -9.91 -4.85
CA LEU A 8 15.61 -11.01 -4.45
C LEU A 8 14.17 -10.52 -4.27
N ALA A 9 13.98 -9.37 -3.60
CA ALA A 9 12.66 -8.80 -3.39
C ALA A 9 11.99 -8.40 -4.72
N GLU A 10 12.72 -7.77 -5.64
CA GLU A 10 12.18 -7.40 -6.94
C GLU A 10 11.88 -8.64 -7.81
N ALA A 11 12.70 -9.69 -7.73
CA ALA A 11 12.44 -10.95 -8.42
C ALA A 11 11.16 -11.62 -7.88
N HIS A 12 10.97 -11.60 -6.56
CA HIS A 12 9.75 -12.11 -5.91
C HIS A 12 8.50 -11.32 -6.33
N LEU A 13 8.58 -9.97 -6.37
CA LEU A 13 7.50 -9.12 -6.87
C LEU A 13 7.16 -9.44 -8.33
N ARG A 14 8.16 -9.50 -9.21
CA ARG A 14 7.97 -9.77 -10.65
C ARG A 14 7.31 -11.11 -10.94
N ARG A 15 7.48 -12.09 -10.06
CA ARG A 15 6.85 -13.42 -10.21
C ARG A 15 5.36 -13.41 -9.92
N GLN A 16 4.88 -12.46 -9.13
CA GLN A 16 3.49 -12.45 -8.64
C GLN A 16 2.66 -11.31 -9.22
N VAL A 17 3.30 -10.19 -9.56
CA VAL A 17 2.59 -9.00 -10.00
C VAL A 17 3.15 -8.50 -11.34
N PRO A 18 2.31 -8.43 -12.39
CA PRO A 18 2.70 -7.88 -13.68
C PRO A 18 2.77 -6.34 -13.65
N ASP A 19 1.98 -5.67 -12.80
CA ASP A 19 1.94 -4.21 -12.66
C ASP A 19 3.23 -3.65 -12.00
N LYS A 20 3.73 -2.53 -12.53
CA LYS A 20 4.91 -1.82 -12.01
C LYS A 20 4.60 -0.91 -10.83
N LYS A 21 3.34 -0.54 -10.60
CA LYS A 21 2.92 0.41 -9.54
C LYS A 21 3.31 -0.03 -8.11
N LEU A 22 3.52 -1.32 -7.89
CA LEU A 22 3.90 -1.86 -6.58
C LEU A 22 5.42 -1.81 -6.30
N ARG A 23 6.22 -1.16 -7.16
CA ARG A 23 7.67 -1.07 -7.01
C ARG A 23 8.04 0.14 -6.17
N PRO A 24 8.67 -0.05 -4.99
CA PRO A 24 9.14 1.07 -4.19
C PRO A 24 10.25 1.86 -4.87
N ASP A 25 10.27 3.17 -4.63
CA ASP A 25 11.27 4.13 -5.11
C ASP A 25 12.37 4.43 -4.07
N TYR A 26 12.30 3.82 -2.88
CA TYR A 26 13.30 3.94 -1.82
C TYR A 26 14.25 2.72 -1.75
N PRO A 27 15.45 2.86 -1.16
CA PRO A 27 16.40 1.76 -1.06
C PRO A 27 15.88 0.61 -0.18
N PHE A 28 16.24 -0.63 -0.55
CA PHE A 28 15.87 -1.82 0.22
C PHE A 28 16.43 -1.75 1.65
N GLY A 29 15.58 -1.97 2.64
CA GLY A 29 15.91 -1.90 4.07
C GLY A 29 15.73 -0.52 4.71
N CYS A 30 15.49 0.55 3.94
CA CYS A 30 15.16 1.88 4.51
C CYS A 30 13.78 1.93 5.16
N LYS A 31 12.92 0.95 4.89
CA LYS A 31 11.68 0.68 5.61
C LYS A 31 11.67 -0.77 6.07
N ARG A 32 10.92 -1.07 7.14
CA ARG A 32 10.76 -2.45 7.63
C ARG A 32 10.13 -3.32 6.55
N VAL A 33 10.82 -4.41 6.20
CA VAL A 33 10.32 -5.37 5.21
C VAL A 33 9.14 -6.13 5.80
N LEU A 34 8.03 -6.17 5.06
CA LEU A 34 6.86 -6.97 5.39
C LEU A 34 6.98 -8.35 4.74
N LEU A 35 6.68 -9.39 5.50
CA LEU A 35 6.67 -10.77 5.03
C LEU A 35 5.24 -11.27 5.02
N SER A 36 4.72 -11.56 3.82
CA SER A 36 3.37 -12.09 3.63
C SER A 36 3.34 -12.97 2.40
N ASN A 37 2.68 -14.12 2.52
CA ASN A 37 2.42 -15.00 1.38
C ASN A 37 1.21 -14.53 0.56
N ASP A 38 0.30 -13.76 1.18
CA ASP A 38 -1.02 -13.48 0.61
C ASP A 38 -1.17 -12.07 0.03
N TYR A 39 -0.25 -11.14 0.35
CA TYR A 39 -0.38 -9.74 -0.03
C TYR A 39 -0.43 -9.53 -1.56
N TYR A 40 0.57 -10.02 -2.30
CA TYR A 40 0.59 -9.87 -3.76
C TYR A 40 -0.50 -10.68 -4.47
N PRO A 41 -0.78 -11.96 -4.12
CA PRO A 41 -1.87 -12.71 -4.72
C PRO A 41 -3.25 -12.05 -4.51
N THR A 42 -3.47 -11.41 -3.37
CA THR A 42 -4.73 -10.70 -3.09
C THR A 42 -4.97 -9.56 -4.08
N LEU A 43 -3.92 -8.81 -4.45
CA LEU A 43 -4.04 -7.72 -5.42
C LEU A 43 -4.40 -8.18 -6.84
N MET A 44 -4.24 -9.48 -7.14
CA MET A 44 -4.54 -10.06 -8.46
C MET A 44 -5.95 -10.65 -8.56
N ARG A 45 -6.74 -10.62 -7.48
CA ARG A 45 -8.12 -11.15 -7.49
C ARG A 45 -9.03 -10.21 -8.29
N SER A 46 -10.05 -10.77 -8.94
CA SER A 46 -11.01 -10.02 -9.77
C SER A 46 -11.83 -8.99 -9.00
N ASN A 47 -11.95 -9.14 -7.68
CA ASN A 47 -12.71 -8.26 -6.81
C ASN A 47 -11.82 -7.27 -6.02
N VAL A 48 -10.56 -7.12 -6.41
CA VAL A 48 -9.61 -6.21 -5.76
C VAL A 48 -9.09 -5.21 -6.78
N GLU A 49 -9.14 -3.93 -6.44
CA GLU A 49 -8.62 -2.84 -7.28
C GLU A 49 -7.53 -2.07 -6.53
N LEU A 50 -6.38 -1.88 -7.17
CA LEU A 50 -5.30 -1.02 -6.64
C LEU A 50 -5.50 0.42 -7.13
N ILE A 51 -5.82 1.31 -6.19
CA ILE A 51 -5.94 2.75 -6.45
C ILE A 51 -4.69 3.47 -5.95
N THR A 52 -3.95 4.11 -6.86
CA THR A 52 -2.77 4.93 -6.54
C THR A 52 -3.03 6.43 -6.69
N ALA A 53 -4.25 6.82 -7.08
CA ALA A 53 -4.63 8.23 -7.17
C ALA A 53 -4.68 8.84 -5.75
N PRO A 54 -4.17 10.06 -5.53
CA PRO A 54 -4.28 10.71 -4.23
C PRO A 54 -5.73 10.92 -3.83
N ILE A 55 -6.02 10.78 -2.53
CA ILE A 55 -7.33 11.09 -1.97
C ILE A 55 -7.48 12.63 -1.92
N ASP A 56 -8.65 13.13 -2.34
CA ASP A 56 -9.05 14.53 -2.16
C ASP A 56 -9.81 14.70 -0.85
N ARG A 57 -10.88 13.93 -0.67
CA ARG A 57 -11.71 13.92 0.55
C ARG A 57 -12.49 12.62 0.68
N ILE A 58 -13.03 12.39 1.87
CA ILE A 58 -14.04 11.36 2.15
C ILE A 58 -15.36 12.09 2.39
N ASP A 59 -16.44 11.59 1.79
CA ASP A 59 -17.80 12.07 2.01
C ASP A 59 -18.71 10.94 2.51
N ALA A 60 -19.98 11.26 2.75
CA ALA A 60 -20.94 10.33 3.35
C ALA A 60 -21.16 9.03 2.57
N ALA A 61 -20.83 8.96 1.27
CA ALA A 61 -20.96 7.70 0.51
C ALA A 61 -19.64 7.07 0.08
N GLY A 62 -18.48 7.72 0.30
CA GLY A 62 -17.20 7.08 0.06
C GLY A 62 -16.02 8.02 -0.17
N ILE A 63 -15.10 7.60 -1.04
CA ILE A 63 -13.80 8.25 -1.25
C ILE A 63 -13.78 9.00 -2.58
N VAL A 64 -13.47 10.29 -2.53
CA VAL A 64 -13.23 11.12 -3.72
C VAL A 64 -11.73 11.24 -3.92
N SER A 65 -11.23 10.80 -5.08
CA SER A 65 -9.82 10.87 -5.45
C SER A 65 -9.57 12.04 -6.41
N ARG A 66 -8.32 12.51 -6.49
CA ARG A 66 -7.90 13.64 -7.36
C ARG A 66 -7.91 13.31 -8.85
N ASP A 67 -8.17 12.05 -9.22
CA ASP A 67 -8.49 11.64 -10.59
C ASP A 67 -9.93 11.99 -11.01
N GLY A 68 -10.70 12.65 -10.12
CA GLY A 68 -12.09 13.04 -10.35
C GLY A 68 -13.09 11.91 -10.13
N ARG A 69 -12.65 10.71 -9.70
CA ARG A 69 -13.53 9.57 -9.47
C ARG A 69 -13.95 9.47 -8.01
N ARG A 70 -15.26 9.30 -7.81
CA ARG A 70 -15.84 8.87 -6.53
C ARG A 70 -15.93 7.34 -6.52
N ARG A 71 -15.50 6.74 -5.42
CA ARG A 71 -15.61 5.30 -5.16
C ARG A 71 -16.51 5.14 -3.94
N GLU A 72 -17.73 4.68 -4.18
CA GLU A 72 -18.70 4.42 -3.13
C GLU A 72 -18.32 3.13 -2.40
N VAL A 73 -18.35 3.17 -1.07
CA VAL A 73 -17.95 2.06 -0.21
C VAL A 73 -18.84 1.99 1.02
N ASP A 74 -19.17 0.77 1.44
CA ASP A 74 -19.96 0.54 2.65
C ASP A 74 -19.12 0.71 3.94
N ALA A 75 -17.80 0.55 3.83
CA ALA A 75 -16.88 0.63 4.95
C ALA A 75 -15.51 1.16 4.53
N VAL A 76 -14.86 1.87 5.45
CA VAL A 76 -13.48 2.36 5.31
C VAL A 76 -12.64 1.79 6.45
N VAL A 77 -11.51 1.16 6.11
CA VAL A 77 -10.54 0.63 7.07
C VAL A 77 -9.28 1.50 7.04
N CYS A 78 -8.99 2.19 8.15
CA CYS A 78 -7.82 3.07 8.26
C CYS A 78 -6.55 2.26 8.62
N ALA A 79 -5.78 1.87 7.60
CA ALA A 79 -4.48 1.23 7.75
C ALA A 79 -3.31 2.23 7.57
N THR A 80 -3.40 3.39 8.22
CA THR A 80 -2.58 4.59 7.99
C THR A 80 -1.30 4.67 8.84
N GLY A 81 -1.07 3.71 9.73
CA GLY A 81 0.12 3.65 10.59
C GLY A 81 -0.05 4.41 11.91
N PHE A 82 1.06 4.81 12.52
CA PHE A 82 1.10 5.45 13.84
C PHE A 82 2.16 6.54 13.89
N ASP A 83 1.98 7.54 14.76
CA ASP A 83 3.04 8.51 15.05
C ASP A 83 4.16 7.86 15.87
N VAL A 84 5.36 7.85 15.31
CA VAL A 84 6.58 7.26 15.91
C VAL A 84 7.43 8.30 16.65
N ASN A 85 7.08 9.60 16.58
CA ASN A 85 7.84 10.67 17.24
C ASN A 85 7.34 10.98 18.66
N THR A 86 6.12 10.53 19.00
CA THR A 86 5.51 10.80 20.30
C THR A 86 5.72 9.64 21.27
N LEU A 87 6.26 9.95 22.45
CA LEU A 87 6.39 9.03 23.59
C LEU A 87 5.03 8.87 24.27
N TYR A 88 4.14 8.14 23.62
CA TYR A 88 2.85 7.65 24.12
C TYR A 88 1.72 8.68 24.35
N PRO A 89 0.46 8.26 24.14
CA PRO A 89 0.07 6.97 23.56
C PRO A 89 0.25 6.94 22.02
N LEU A 90 0.39 5.73 21.45
CA LEU A 90 0.49 5.53 20.00
C LEU A 90 -0.88 5.81 19.36
N TYR A 91 -1.03 6.97 18.74
CA TYR A 91 -2.23 7.31 17.99
C TYR A 91 -2.13 6.83 16.54
N VAL A 92 -3.23 6.29 16.02
CA VAL A 92 -3.40 6.09 14.56
C VAL A 92 -3.48 7.48 13.93
N VAL A 93 -2.68 7.71 12.89
CA VAL A 93 -2.65 8.97 12.13
C VAL A 93 -3.68 8.93 11.01
#